data_AF-A0A369W4D9-F1
#
_entry.id   AF-A0A369W4D9-F1
#
_cell.length_a   1.000
_cell.length_b   1.000
_cell.length_c   1.000
_cell.angle_alpha   90.00
_cell.angle_beta   90.00
_cell.angle_gamma   90.00
#
_symmetry.space_group_name_H-M   'P 1'
#
loop_
_entity.id
_entity.type
_entity.pdbx_description
1 polymer ?
#
loop_
_entity_poly.entity_id
_entity_poly.type
_entity_poly.pdbx_seq_one_letter_code
_entity_poly.pdbx_strand_id
1 'polypeptide(L)' 'MLAMDIADRLREVASSARPFDIESEARHLIARHPEAHVTVNEVIETLTQEIRITRRPMPEQVSHF' A
#
# COMPACT_ATOMS: atom_id res chain seq x y z
N MET A 1 -10.75 8.25 3.43
CA MET A 1 -10.10 8.54 2.12
C MET A 1 -9.32 7.30 1.73
N LEU A 2 -9.60 6.73 0.56
CA LEU A 2 -8.98 5.48 0.10
C LEU A 2 -7.45 5.49 0.17
N ALA A 3 -6.81 6.60 -0.23
CA ALA A 3 -5.35 6.71 -0.21
C ALA A 3 -4.73 6.61 1.21
N MET A 4 -5.41 7.13 2.23
CA MET A 4 -4.95 7.04 3.62
C MET A 4 -5.09 5.61 4.15
N ASP A 5 -6.21 4.95 3.87
CA ASP A 5 -6.44 3.56 4.27
C ASP A 5 -5.47 2.59 3.58
N ILE A 6 -5.09 2.85 2.32
CA ILE A 6 -4.03 2.11 1.62
C ILE A 6 -2.70 2.22 2.38
N ALA A 7 -2.28 3.44 2.74
CA ALA A 7 -1.03 3.68 3.45
C ALA A 7 -1.01 3.03 4.85
N ASP A 8 -2.10 3.18 5.60
CA ASP A 8 -2.25 2.56 6.92
C ASP A 8 -2.20 1.03 6.82
N ARG A 9 -2.87 0.46 5.81
CA ARG A 9 -2.87 -0.98 5.61
C ARG A 9 -1.48 -1.52 5.26
N LEU A 10 -0.74 -0.82 4.42
CA LEU A 10 0.64 -1.20 4.09
C LEU A 10 1.56 -1.12 5.31
N ARG A 11 1.37 -0.14 6.19
CA ARG A 11 2.11 -0.03 7.45
C ARG A 11 1.81 -1.19 8.40
N GLU A 12 0.54 -1.56 8.54
CA GLU A 12 0.14 -2.73 9.32
C GLU A 12 0.78 -4.00 8.79
N VAL A 13 0.72 -4.22 7.47
CA VAL A 13 1.31 -5.38 6.80
C VAL A 13 2.83 -5.40 6.95
N ALA A 14 3.50 -4.26 6.82
CA ALA A 14 4.95 -4.16 7.04
C ALA A 14 5.33 -4.49 8.50
N SER A 15 4.46 -4.18 9.46
CA SER A 15 4.66 -4.47 10.89
C SER A 15 4.20 -5.87 11.32
N SER A 16 3.46 -6.58 10.47
CA SER A 16 2.79 -7.84 10.80
C SER A 16 3.36 -9.00 10.00
N ALA A 17 3.57 -10.16 10.64
CA ALA A 17 3.93 -11.40 9.95
C ALA A 17 2.74 -12.09 9.26
N ARG A 18 1.59 -11.41 9.12
CA ARG A 18 0.39 -12.00 8.50
C ARG A 18 0.59 -12.18 6.99
N PRO A 19 -0.01 -13.22 6.40
CA PRO A 19 -0.08 -13.35 4.95
C PRO A 19 -0.76 -12.11 4.34
N PHE A 20 -0.13 -11.52 3.33
CA PHE A 20 -0.68 -10.41 2.57
C PHE A 20 -1.08 -10.89 1.18
N ASP A 21 -2.38 -10.91 0.91
CA ASP A 21 -2.94 -11.18 -0.40
C ASP A 21 -3.48 -9.88 -1.00
N ILE A 22 -2.76 -9.36 -1.99
CA ILE A 22 -3.01 -8.03 -2.56
C ILE A 22 -4.42 -7.91 -3.17
N GLU A 23 -4.96 -8.99 -3.72
CA GLU A 23 -6.29 -8.97 -4.34
C GLU A 23 -7.39 -8.92 -3.27
N SER A 24 -7.28 -9.74 -2.22
CA SER A 24 -8.19 -9.70 -1.08
C SER A 24 -8.19 -8.34 -0.38
N GLU A 25 -7.02 -7.73 -0.23
CA GLU A 25 -6.86 -6.41 0.39
C GLU A 25 -7.48 -5.30 -0.47
N ALA A 26 -7.26 -5.34 -1.79
CA ALA A 26 -7.88 -4.38 -2.72
C ALA A 26 -9.42 -4.47 -2.70
N ARG A 27 -9.98 -5.69 -2.69
CA ARG A 27 -11.43 -5.90 -2.56
C ARG A 27 -11.97 -5.35 -1.23
N HIS A 28 -11.27 -5.58 -0.12
CA HIS A 28 -11.67 -5.04 1.18
C HIS A 28 -11.64 -3.50 1.21
N LEU A 29 -10.60 -2.89 0.63
CA LEU A 29 -10.48 -1.43 0.57
C LEU A 29 -11.61 -0.81 -0.25
N ILE A 30 -11.97 -1.39 -1.40
CA ILE A 30 -13.09 -0.89 -2.22
C ILE A 30 -14.43 -1.06 -1.51
N ALA A 31 -14.64 -2.20 -0.84
CA ALA A 31 -15.87 -2.44 -0.08
C ALA A 31 -16.07 -1.40 1.04
N ARG A 32 -14.98 -0.85 1.59
CA ARG A 32 -14.99 0.20 2.62
C ARG A 32 -15.11 1.63 2.06
N HIS A 33 -14.78 1.85 0.80
CA HIS A 33 -14.83 3.16 0.13
C HIS A 33 -15.63 3.07 -1.19
N PRO A 34 -16.93 2.73 -1.16
CA PRO A 34 -17.76 2.67 -2.37
C PRO A 34 -17.83 4.01 -3.11
N GLU A 35 -17.61 5.13 -2.41
CA GLU A 35 -17.58 6.48 -2.98
C GLU A 35 -16.31 6.79 -3.80
N ALA A 36 -15.29 5.95 -3.74
CA ALA A 36 -14.02 6.20 -4.43
C ALA A 36 -14.12 6.01 -5.95
N HIS A 37 -15.15 5.32 -6.46
CA HIS A 37 -15.37 5.04 -7.88
C HIS A 37 -14.13 4.44 -8.58
N VAL A 38 -13.35 3.62 -7.88
CA VAL A 38 -12.17 2.92 -8.42
C VAL A 38 -12.43 1.42 -8.55
N THR A 39 -11.70 0.80 -9.46
CA THR A 39 -11.70 -0.64 -9.69
C THR A 39 -10.68 -1.36 -8.81
N VAL A 40 -10.88 -2.67 -8.62
CA VAL A 40 -9.94 -3.54 -7.88
C VAL A 40 -8.54 -3.47 -8.49
N ASN A 41 -8.44 -3.43 -9.82
CA ASN A 41 -7.15 -3.36 -10.51
C ASN A 41 -6.40 -2.06 -10.21
N GLU A 42 -7.07 -0.91 -10.21
CA GLU A 42 -6.43 0.38 -9.89
C GLU A 42 -5.90 0.40 -8.45
N VAL A 43 -6.62 -0.23 -7.52
CA VAL A 43 -6.16 -0.36 -6.12
C VAL A 43 -4.99 -1.33 -6.01
N ILE A 44 -4.97 -2.44 -6.75
CA ILE A 44 -3.84 -3.38 -6.81
C ILE A 44 -2.60 -2.69 -7.37
N GLU A 45 -2.73 -1.92 -8.46
CA GLU A 45 -1.62 -1.16 -9.05
C GLU A 45 -1.04 -0.18 -8.04
N THR A 46 -1.91 0.56 -7.33
CA THR A 46 -1.50 1.49 -6.28
C THR A 46 -0.77 0.78 -5.14
N LEU A 47 -1.33 -0.31 -4.60
CA LEU A 47 -0.71 -1.11 -3.55
C LEU A 47 0.66 -1.65 -3.98
N THR A 48 0.77 -2.13 -5.22
CA THR A 48 2.02 -2.66 -5.78
C THR A 48 3.08 -1.57 -5.90
N GLN A 49 2.69 -0.38 -6.36
CA GLN A 49 3.58 0.76 -6.48
C GLN A 49 4.11 1.20 -5.11
N GLU A 50 3.22 1.35 -4.13
CA GLU A 50 3.59 1.76 -2.77
C GLU A 50 4.53 0.74 -2.10
N ILE A 51 4.27 -0.56 -2.23
CA ILE A 51 5.16 -1.62 -1.71
C ILE A 51 6.57 -1.50 -2.31
N ARG A 52 6.69 -1.21 -3.61
CA ARG A 52 7.99 -1.01 -4.26
C ARG A 52 8.72 0.21 -3.69
N ILE A 53 8.01 1.29 -3.38
CA ILE A 53 8.57 2.50 -2.78
C ILE A 53 9.03 2.21 -1.35
N THR A 54 8.23 1.54 -0.53
CA THR A 54 8.56 1.21 0.87
C THR A 54 9.76 0.26 0.99
N ARG A 55 9.99 -0.61 0.01
CA ARG A 55 11.13 -1.54 -0.03
C ARG A 55 12.40 -0.93 -0.60
N ARG A 56 12.36 0.30 -1.10
CA ARG A 56 13.57 0.98 -1.55
C ARG A 56 14.36 1.35 -0.29
N PRO A 57 15.57 0.80 -0.06
CA PRO A 57 16.43 1.31 0.99
C PRO A 57 16.59 2.81 0.74
N MET A 58 16.34 3.63 1.76
CA MET A 58 16.67 5.05 1.70
C MET A 58 18.10 5.16 1.15
N PRO A 59 18.35 5.98 0.10
CA PRO A 59 19.72 6.27 -0.26
C PRO A 59 20.36 6.87 0.99
N GLU A 60 21.36 6.18 1.55
CA GLU A 60 22.25 6.73 2.57
C GLU A 60 22.62 8.13 2.10
N GLN A 61 22.17 9.14 2.84
CA GLN A 61 22.64 10.49 2.61
C GLN A 61 24.15 10.45 2.85
N VAL A 62 24.90 10.41 1.76
CA VAL A 62 26.36 10.42 1.78
C VAL A 62 26.77 11.72 2.48
N SER A 63 27.14 11.62 3.75
CA SER A 63 27.82 12.69 4.48
C SER A 63 29.14 12.96 3.76
N HIS A 64 29.15 14.00 2.92
CA HIS A 64 30.39 14.64 2.51
C HIS A 64 30.91 15.44 3.71
N PHE A 65 31.92 14.88 4.39
CA PHE A 65 32.88 15.64 5.19
C PHE A 65 33.88 16.36 4.27
#